data_AF-A0A564Q6R0-F1
#
_entry.id   AF-A0A564Q6R0-F1
#
_cell.length_a   1.000
_cell.length_b   1.000
_cell.length_c   1.000
_cell.angle_alpha   90.00
_cell.angle_beta   90.00
_cell.angle_gamma   90.00
#
_symmetry.space_group_name_H-M   'P 1'
#
loop_
_entity.id
_entity.type
_entity.pdbx_description
1 polymer ?
#
loop_
_entity_poly.entity_id
_entity_poly.type
_entity_poly.pdbx_seq_one_letter_code
_entity_poly.pdbx_strand_id
1 'polypeptide(L)'
;MYMILSLVFIIVIALIIASMSFISAKETEIDTNYMEEIRFMQSEFPGTNTAQILIMVDRITAKTVLEEDILLMTEELVDAVSDVAGVKSVTSVLDLGSTKEGILSRPLEERVGGGARTLDYSWFSRTLGTERLIQRLMARVANYSLTRSLGAIIIIAITLIPIFAGVGMIKSESEQEMWMHEGDQLMVAWKVVDDEFCDYDYSTILVQSDDIRTSEIMEALERIEESVRSVPGVVKVTGINNLLKEIPADKNTLEELIAAIPKDRRETFVTDDYTAALVIIKTDTGIEETLVQQIDDAISFIETPDEATFKHASFSALFSQMDRLMEESRAETTAINLILVFTILYIFF
;
A
#
# COMPACT_ATOMS: atom_id res chain seq x y z
N MET A 1 11.30 49.85 7.22
CA MET A 1 9.92 49.45 7.59
C MET A 1 9.25 48.60 6.51
N TYR A 2 9.24 49.02 5.23
CA TYR A 2 8.83 48.17 4.10
C TYR A 2 9.58 46.82 4.04
N MET A 3 10.87 46.82 4.39
CA MET A 3 11.71 45.62 4.42
C MET A 3 11.24 44.57 5.45
N ILE A 4 10.73 45.00 6.61
CA ILE A 4 10.26 44.08 7.67
C ILE A 4 8.90 43.50 7.28
N LEU A 5 8.01 44.29 6.69
CA LEU A 5 6.71 43.80 6.21
C LEU A 5 6.88 42.83 5.03
N SER A 6 7.83 43.11 4.13
CA SER A 6 8.20 42.19 3.05
C SER A 6 8.69 40.87 3.62
N LEU A 7 9.60 40.91 4.60
CA LEU A 7 10.14 39.71 5.26
C LEU A 7 9.06 38.85 5.91
N VAL A 8 8.13 39.44 6.68
CA VAL A 8 7.06 38.67 7.33
C VAL A 8 6.10 38.07 6.30
N PHE A 9 5.77 38.82 5.25
CA PHE A 9 4.89 38.33 4.18
C PHE A 9 5.52 37.16 3.41
N ILE A 10 6.83 37.25 3.14
CA ILE A 10 7.62 36.17 2.53
C ILE A 10 7.65 34.94 3.42
N ILE A 11 7.87 35.10 4.72
CA ILE A 11 7.89 33.98 5.67
C ILE A 11 6.53 33.28 5.71
N VAL A 12 5.43 34.04 5.73
CA VAL A 12 4.08 33.47 5.72
C VAL A 12 3.78 32.77 4.40
N ILE A 13 4.15 33.33 3.25
CA ILE A 13 4.01 32.66 1.95
C ILE A 13 4.86 31.40 1.89
N ALA A 14 6.10 31.44 2.36
CA ALA A 14 6.98 30.27 2.42
C ALA A 14 6.40 29.18 3.33
N LEU A 15 5.78 29.54 4.46
CA LEU A 15 5.09 28.60 5.35
C LEU A 15 3.84 27.99 4.70
N ILE A 16 3.07 28.80 3.96
CA ILE A 16 1.90 28.33 3.21
C ILE A 16 2.32 27.39 2.08
N ILE A 17 3.36 27.74 1.31
CA ILE A 17 3.91 26.90 0.25
C ILE A 17 4.46 25.60 0.84
N ALA A 18 5.23 25.67 1.93
CA ALA A 18 5.74 24.46 2.61
C ALA A 18 4.59 23.58 3.13
N SER A 19 3.54 24.18 3.68
CA SER A 19 2.35 23.45 4.14
C SER A 19 1.56 22.83 2.99
N MET A 20 1.42 23.55 1.86
CA MET A 20 0.78 23.02 0.65
C MET A 20 1.62 21.95 -0.04
N SER A 21 2.94 22.09 -0.08
CA SER A 21 3.85 21.04 -0.57
C SER A 21 3.80 19.79 0.32
N PHE A 22 3.63 19.96 1.63
CA PHE A 22 3.42 18.85 2.56
C PHE A 22 2.10 18.13 2.33
N ILE A 23 1.01 18.86 2.04
CA ILE A 23 -0.30 18.28 1.70
C ILE A 23 -0.29 17.65 0.30
N SER A 24 0.32 18.32 -0.68
CA SER A 24 0.43 17.82 -2.05
C SER A 24 1.32 16.58 -2.15
N ALA A 25 2.30 16.40 -1.26
CA ALA A 25 3.08 15.16 -1.14
C ALA A 25 2.27 14.01 -0.49
N LYS A 26 1.15 14.33 0.16
CA LYS A 26 0.18 13.35 0.69
C LYS A 26 -0.85 12.94 -0.37
N GLU A 27 -1.08 13.80 -1.37
CA GLU A 27 -2.02 13.59 -2.49
C GLU A 27 -1.33 13.27 -3.83
N THR A 28 0.00 13.19 -3.89
CA THR A 28 0.69 12.68 -5.08
C THR A 28 0.32 11.21 -5.27
N GLU A 29 -0.73 11.02 -6.06
CA GLU A 29 -1.06 9.81 -6.79
C GLU A 29 0.24 9.25 -7.37
N ILE A 30 0.69 8.13 -6.83
CA ILE A 30 1.75 7.35 -7.45
C ILE A 30 1.13 6.80 -8.74
N ASP A 31 1.52 7.36 -9.89
CA ASP A 31 1.20 6.80 -11.19
C ASP A 31 1.98 5.49 -11.36
N THR A 32 1.44 4.40 -10.79
CA THR A 32 1.95 3.04 -10.97
C THR A 32 1.55 2.55 -12.36
N ASN A 33 2.23 3.07 -13.39
CA ASN A 33 2.00 2.70 -14.79
C ASN A 33 2.70 1.39 -15.19
N TYR A 34 3.00 0.51 -14.22
CA TYR A 34 3.64 -0.78 -14.45
C TYR A 34 3.18 -1.80 -13.42
N MET A 35 2.05 -2.46 -13.67
CA MET A 35 1.79 -3.83 -13.22
C MET A 35 0.55 -4.37 -13.95
N GLU A 36 0.77 -5.08 -15.06
CA GLU A 36 -0.21 -6.00 -15.61
C GLU A 36 0.10 -7.38 -15.04
N GLU A 37 -0.70 -7.85 -14.08
CA GLU A 37 -0.63 -9.23 -13.61
C GLU A 37 -2.05 -9.80 -13.52
N ILE A 38 -2.34 -10.78 -14.37
CA ILE A 38 -3.54 -11.59 -14.27
C ILE A 38 -3.24 -12.70 -13.26
N ARG A 39 -3.88 -12.66 -12.08
CA ARG A 39 -3.74 -13.72 -11.09
C ARG A 39 -4.75 -14.82 -11.34
N PHE A 40 -4.25 -16.05 -11.51
CA PHE A 40 -5.06 -17.26 -11.44
C PHE A 40 -4.97 -17.82 -10.03
N MET A 41 -6.06 -17.71 -9.26
CA MET A 41 -6.18 -18.45 -8.00
C MET A 41 -6.86 -19.78 -8.29
N GLN A 42 -6.08 -20.86 -8.38
CA GLN A 42 -6.61 -22.22 -8.37
C GLN A 42 -6.75 -22.68 -6.92
N SER A 43 -7.97 -22.71 -6.42
CA SER A 43 -8.28 -23.25 -5.10
C SER A 43 -8.54 -24.75 -5.20
N GLU A 44 -7.64 -25.57 -4.67
CA GLU A 44 -7.86 -27.01 -4.49
C GLU A 44 -8.30 -27.30 -3.05
N PHE A 45 -9.61 -27.24 -2.82
CA PHE A 45 -10.19 -27.78 -1.58
C PHE A 45 -10.46 -29.28 -1.73
N PRO A 46 -10.04 -30.13 -0.77
CA PRO A 46 -10.40 -31.54 -0.77
C PRO A 46 -11.90 -31.71 -0.45
N GLY A 47 -12.71 -32.07 -1.46
CA GLY A 47 -14.11 -32.49 -1.27
C GLY A 47 -15.18 -31.78 -2.10
N THR A 48 -14.83 -30.86 -3.00
CA THR A 48 -15.80 -30.11 -3.81
C THR A 48 -15.66 -30.38 -5.32
N ASN A 49 -16.77 -30.74 -5.98
CA ASN A 49 -16.85 -31.05 -7.42
C ASN A 49 -16.92 -29.80 -8.33
N THR A 50 -16.52 -28.63 -7.83
CA THR A 50 -16.61 -27.36 -8.57
C THR A 50 -15.37 -26.53 -8.32
N ALA A 51 -14.62 -26.26 -9.39
CA ALA A 51 -13.58 -25.24 -9.42
C ALA A 51 -14.24 -23.88 -9.64
N GLN A 52 -14.02 -22.93 -8.73
CA GLN A 52 -14.30 -21.52 -8.97
C GLN A 52 -12.99 -20.87 -9.40
N ILE A 53 -12.96 -20.35 -10.63
CA ILE A 53 -11.83 -19.57 -11.13
C ILE A 53 -12.12 -18.11 -10.80
N LEU A 54 -11.43 -17.57 -9.80
CA LEU A 54 -11.50 -16.15 -9.45
C LEU A 54 -10.42 -15.43 -10.26
N ILE A 55 -10.83 -14.66 -11.28
CA ILE A 55 -9.92 -13.80 -12.04
C ILE A 55 -9.92 -12.44 -11.35
N MET A 56 -8.87 -12.14 -10.57
CA MET A 56 -8.59 -10.78 -10.12
C MET A 56 -7.86 -10.06 -11.25
N VAL A 57 -8.46 -8.99 -11.76
CA VAL A 57 -7.79 -8.09 -12.70
C VAL A 57 -7.68 -6.72 -12.04
N ASP A 58 -6.47 -6.42 -11.55
CA ASP A 58 -6.14 -5.14 -10.97
C ASP A 58 -5.98 -4.12 -12.11
N ARG A 59 -6.73 -3.01 -12.06
CA ARG A 59 -6.77 -1.89 -13.02
C ARG A 59 -6.46 -2.25 -14.48
N ILE A 60 -7.48 -2.69 -15.21
CA ILE A 60 -7.42 -2.72 -16.67
C ILE A 60 -7.42 -1.28 -17.20
N THR A 61 -6.33 -0.86 -17.85
CA THR A 61 -6.31 0.37 -18.66
C THR A 61 -7.57 0.38 -19.55
N ALA A 62 -8.36 1.46 -19.60
CA ALA A 62 -9.64 1.47 -20.34
C ALA A 62 -9.56 1.02 -21.82
N LYS A 63 -8.35 0.89 -22.37
CA LYS A 63 -8.04 0.33 -23.68
C LYS A 63 -8.15 -1.21 -23.74
N THR A 64 -7.79 -1.93 -22.68
CA THR A 64 -7.80 -3.40 -22.60
C THR A 64 -9.17 -3.98 -22.20
N VAL A 65 -10.00 -3.25 -21.43
CA VAL A 65 -11.41 -3.67 -21.11
C VAL A 65 -12.28 -3.73 -22.36
N LEU A 66 -11.89 -2.99 -23.41
CA LEU A 66 -12.66 -2.83 -24.63
C LEU A 66 -12.16 -3.73 -25.77
N GLU A 67 -11.37 -4.77 -25.47
CA GLU A 67 -11.08 -5.83 -26.44
C GLU A 67 -12.32 -6.73 -26.59
N GLU A 68 -12.62 -7.14 -27.83
CA GLU A 68 -13.84 -7.88 -28.15
C GLU A 68 -13.98 -9.17 -27.34
N ASP A 69 -12.86 -9.87 -27.10
CA ASP A 69 -12.82 -11.13 -26.35
C ASP A 69 -13.18 -10.93 -24.87
N ILE A 70 -12.82 -9.79 -24.27
CA ILE A 70 -13.15 -9.46 -22.88
C ILE A 70 -14.61 -9.00 -22.75
N LEU A 71 -15.13 -8.28 -23.75
CA LEU A 71 -16.55 -7.90 -23.78
C LEU A 71 -17.47 -9.13 -23.91
N LEU A 72 -17.09 -10.11 -24.74
CA LEU A 72 -17.79 -11.40 -24.86
C LEU A 72 -17.75 -12.19 -23.55
N MET A 73 -16.58 -12.28 -22.91
CA MET A 73 -16.45 -12.96 -21.62
C MET A 73 -17.25 -12.27 -20.52
N THR A 74 -17.32 -10.93 -20.55
CA THR A 74 -18.15 -10.14 -19.62
C THR A 74 -19.63 -10.38 -19.87
N GLU A 75 -20.06 -10.56 -21.12
CA GLU A 75 -21.45 -10.88 -21.48
C GLU A 75 -21.86 -12.25 -20.93
N GLU A 76 -21.03 -13.28 -21.15
CA GLU A 76 -21.25 -14.63 -20.61
C GLU A 76 -21.31 -14.63 -19.08
N LEU A 77 -20.48 -13.80 -18.41
CA LEU A 77 -20.45 -13.71 -16.95
C LEU A 77 -21.68 -12.99 -16.39
N VAL A 78 -22.14 -11.93 -17.05
CA VAL A 78 -23.36 -11.20 -16.66
C VAL A 78 -24.58 -12.10 -16.82
N ASP A 79 -24.65 -12.90 -17.88
CA ASP A 79 -25.74 -13.86 -18.13
C ASP A 79 -25.74 -14.95 -17.05
N ALA A 80 -24.57 -15.54 -16.77
CA ALA A 80 -24.41 -16.56 -15.74
C ALA A 80 -24.77 -16.06 -14.33
N VAL A 81 -24.46 -14.80 -13.99
CA VAL A 81 -24.77 -14.20 -12.69
C VAL A 81 -26.23 -13.75 -12.60
N SER A 82 -26.85 -13.34 -13.71
CA SER A 82 -28.25 -12.91 -13.74
C SER A 82 -29.23 -14.06 -13.49
N ASP A 83 -28.85 -15.29 -13.82
CA ASP A 83 -29.64 -16.51 -13.58
C ASP A 83 -29.60 -17.02 -12.13
N VAL A 84 -28.78 -16.43 -11.26
CA VAL A 84 -28.66 -16.84 -9.86
C VAL A 84 -29.88 -16.38 -9.06
N ALA A 85 -30.60 -17.34 -8.46
CA ALA A 85 -31.81 -17.07 -7.68
C ALA A 85 -31.54 -16.10 -6.52
N GLY A 86 -32.13 -14.89 -6.60
CA GLY A 86 -31.99 -13.82 -5.61
C GLY A 86 -31.29 -12.57 -6.14
N VAL A 87 -30.63 -12.64 -7.30
CA VAL A 87 -30.05 -11.49 -7.99
C VAL A 87 -31.18 -10.67 -8.63
N LYS A 88 -31.31 -9.40 -8.27
CA LYS A 88 -32.39 -8.51 -8.75
C LYS A 88 -32.01 -7.71 -9.99
N SER A 89 -30.73 -7.39 -10.16
CA SER A 89 -30.18 -6.71 -11.33
C SER A 89 -28.66 -6.81 -11.30
N VAL A 90 -28.04 -7.06 -12.44
CA VAL A 90 -26.59 -6.95 -12.66
C VAL A 90 -26.36 -5.75 -13.57
N THR A 91 -25.58 -4.77 -13.11
CA THR A 91 -25.17 -3.61 -13.91
C THR A 91 -23.79 -3.90 -14.48
N SER A 92 -23.60 -3.72 -15.78
CA SER A 92 -22.36 -4.07 -16.47
C SER A 92 -21.89 -2.92 -17.36
N VAL A 93 -20.59 -2.91 -17.70
CA VAL A 93 -20.03 -2.03 -18.73
C VAL A 93 -20.74 -2.20 -20.08
N LEU A 94 -21.37 -3.37 -20.31
CA LEU A 94 -22.20 -3.63 -21.49
C LEU A 94 -23.46 -2.74 -21.56
N ASP A 95 -23.92 -2.17 -20.44
CA ASP A 95 -25.03 -1.21 -20.41
C ASP A 95 -24.67 0.11 -21.11
N LEU A 96 -23.37 0.39 -21.26
CA LEU A 96 -22.85 1.53 -22.03
C LEU A 96 -22.79 1.24 -23.54
N GLY A 97 -22.79 -0.03 -23.95
CA GLY A 97 -22.82 -0.51 -25.33
C GLY A 97 -22.16 -1.90 -25.49
N SER A 98 -22.60 -2.70 -26.46
CA SER A 98 -22.07 -4.05 -26.72
C SER A 98 -20.81 -4.08 -27.59
N THR A 99 -20.34 -2.92 -28.05
CA THR A 99 -19.11 -2.80 -28.84
C THR A 99 -18.25 -1.67 -28.31
N LYS A 100 -16.94 -1.79 -28.54
CA LYS A 100 -15.95 -0.76 -28.23
C LYS A 100 -16.36 0.60 -28.79
N GLU A 101 -16.78 0.65 -30.05
CA GLU A 101 -17.20 1.89 -30.71
C GLU A 101 -18.47 2.46 -30.07
N GLY A 102 -19.41 1.59 -29.66
CA GLY A 102 -20.62 1.99 -28.93
C GLY A 102 -20.27 2.67 -27.60
N ILE A 103 -19.37 2.08 -26.82
CA ILE A 103 -18.93 2.62 -25.53
C ILE A 103 -18.10 3.90 -25.70
N LEU A 104 -17.21 3.95 -26.69
CA LEU A 104 -16.34 5.11 -26.96
C LEU A 104 -17.10 6.30 -27.55
N SER A 105 -18.22 6.06 -28.23
CA SER A 105 -19.04 7.12 -28.84
C SER A 105 -19.84 7.93 -27.82
N ARG A 106 -19.96 7.45 -26.57
CA ARG A 106 -20.69 8.17 -25.52
C ARG A 106 -19.84 9.28 -24.90
N PRO A 107 -20.46 10.43 -24.55
CA PRO A 107 -19.76 11.53 -23.90
C PRO A 107 -19.12 11.11 -22.58
N LEU A 108 -17.95 11.67 -22.29
CA LEU A 108 -17.10 11.28 -21.16
C LEU A 108 -17.84 11.41 -19.81
N GLU A 109 -18.78 12.35 -19.70
CA GLU A 109 -19.58 12.58 -18.49
C GLU A 109 -20.55 11.41 -18.17
N GLU A 110 -20.94 10.61 -19.17
CA GLU A 110 -21.74 9.40 -18.97
C GLU A 110 -20.88 8.16 -18.66
N ARG A 111 -19.61 8.18 -19.07
CA ARG A 111 -18.67 7.04 -18.90
C ARG A 111 -17.99 7.02 -17.53
N VAL A 112 -17.90 8.17 -16.89
CA VAL A 112 -17.33 8.34 -15.54
C VAL A 112 -18.50 8.65 -14.63
N GLY A 113 -19.07 7.64 -13.98
CA GLY A 113 -20.25 7.72 -13.11
C GLY A 113 -20.03 8.56 -11.84
N GLY A 114 -19.76 9.84 -12.01
CA GLY A 114 -19.35 10.74 -10.93
C GLY A 114 -19.29 12.15 -11.46
N GLY A 115 -20.42 12.86 -11.34
CA GLY A 115 -20.51 14.26 -11.70
C GLY A 115 -19.38 15.06 -11.05
N ALA A 116 -18.47 15.54 -11.88
CA ALA A 116 -17.55 16.62 -11.52
C ALA A 116 -18.39 17.84 -11.15
N ARG A 117 -18.80 17.93 -9.88
CA ARG A 117 -19.32 19.16 -9.30
C ARG A 117 -18.16 20.13 -9.23
N THR A 118 -17.89 20.80 -10.35
CA THR A 118 -17.15 22.05 -10.32
C THR A 118 -17.91 22.95 -9.35
N LEU A 119 -17.34 23.16 -8.17
CA LEU A 119 -17.89 24.09 -7.19
C LEU A 119 -17.83 25.49 -7.81
N ASP A 120 -18.89 25.85 -8.53
CA ASP A 120 -19.03 27.14 -9.17
C ASP A 120 -19.35 28.19 -8.11
N TYR A 121 -18.31 28.69 -7.46
CA TYR A 121 -18.39 29.80 -6.51
C TYR A 121 -18.73 31.14 -7.19
N SER A 122 -18.98 31.17 -8.51
CA SER A 122 -19.32 32.40 -9.23
C SER A 122 -20.66 32.99 -8.78
N TRP A 123 -21.58 32.17 -8.26
CA TRP A 123 -22.81 32.67 -7.63
C TRP A 123 -22.50 33.47 -6.37
N PHE A 124 -21.61 32.97 -5.50
CA PHE A 124 -21.22 33.65 -4.25
C PHE A 124 -20.45 34.96 -4.52
N SER A 125 -19.60 34.99 -5.54
CA SER A 125 -18.83 36.18 -5.91
C SER A 125 -19.64 37.27 -6.64
N ARG A 126 -20.76 36.91 -7.28
CA ARG A 126 -21.68 37.87 -7.92
C ARG A 126 -22.73 38.42 -6.96
N THR A 127 -23.20 37.64 -6.00
CA THR A 127 -24.25 38.08 -5.05
C THR A 127 -23.72 38.94 -3.91
N LEU A 128 -22.48 38.70 -3.48
CA LEU A 128 -21.77 39.56 -2.54
C LEU A 128 -20.78 40.36 -3.38
N GLY A 129 -20.87 41.69 -3.42
CA GLY A 129 -19.90 42.56 -4.13
C GLY A 129 -18.50 42.49 -3.49
N THR A 130 -17.87 41.31 -3.53
CA THR A 130 -16.71 40.90 -2.74
C THR A 130 -15.42 41.50 -3.26
N GLU A 131 -15.32 41.91 -4.52
CA GLU A 131 -14.12 42.59 -5.03
C GLU A 131 -13.76 43.82 -4.19
N ARG A 132 -14.77 44.63 -3.82
CA ARG A 132 -14.56 45.81 -2.96
C ARG A 132 -14.42 45.45 -1.48
N LEU A 133 -15.00 44.34 -1.05
CA LEU A 133 -15.04 43.92 0.34
C LEU A 133 -13.73 43.24 0.76
N ILE A 134 -13.19 42.37 -0.10
CA ILE A 134 -11.88 41.73 0.05
C ILE A 134 -10.78 42.80 0.03
N GLN A 135 -10.81 43.74 -0.91
CA GLN A 135 -9.84 44.85 -0.96
C GLN A 135 -9.86 45.70 0.32
N ARG A 136 -11.05 46.04 0.83
CA ARG A 136 -11.18 46.80 2.09
C ARG A 136 -10.71 46.00 3.30
N LEU A 137 -10.99 44.70 3.35
CA LEU A 137 -10.53 43.81 4.42
C LEU A 137 -9.01 43.66 4.38
N MET A 138 -8.42 43.38 3.22
CA MET A 138 -6.97 43.30 3.05
C MET A 138 -6.28 44.62 3.41
N ALA A 139 -6.84 45.76 2.99
CA ALA A 139 -6.31 47.07 3.37
C ALA A 139 -6.36 47.30 4.89
N ARG A 140 -7.45 46.89 5.56
CA ARG A 140 -7.53 46.96 7.03
C ARG A 140 -6.53 46.04 7.72
N VAL A 141 -6.41 44.80 7.26
CA VAL A 141 -5.47 43.82 7.84
C VAL A 141 -4.03 44.29 7.64
N ALA A 142 -3.68 44.78 6.46
CA ALA A 142 -2.36 45.34 6.18
C ALA A 142 -2.07 46.58 7.04
N ASN A 143 -3.02 47.51 7.15
CA ASN A 143 -2.83 48.72 7.94
C ASN A 143 -2.77 48.42 9.45
N TYR A 144 -3.51 47.42 9.93
CA TYR A 144 -3.41 46.91 11.28
C TYR A 144 -2.05 46.25 11.55
N SER A 145 -1.56 45.42 10.62
CA SER A 145 -0.23 44.82 10.68
C SER A 145 0.90 45.86 10.67
N LEU A 146 0.72 46.98 9.96
CA LEU A 146 1.68 48.08 9.88
C LEU A 146 1.69 48.97 11.13
N THR A 147 0.51 49.24 11.72
CA THR A 147 0.38 50.15 12.87
C THR A 147 0.62 49.46 14.22
N ARG A 148 0.38 48.15 14.31
CA ARG A 148 0.59 47.33 15.53
C ARG A 148 1.34 46.04 15.21
N SER A 149 2.57 46.17 14.73
CA SER A 149 3.43 45.03 14.35
C SER A 149 3.59 43.99 15.46
N LEU A 150 3.72 44.41 16.73
CA LEU A 150 3.81 43.49 17.86
C LEU A 150 2.54 42.65 18.04
N GLY A 151 1.36 43.26 17.86
CA GLY A 151 0.07 42.57 17.98
C GLY A 151 -0.13 41.54 16.86
N ALA A 152 0.31 41.86 15.64
CA ALA A 152 0.27 40.92 14.52
C ALA A 152 1.19 39.71 14.75
N ILE A 153 2.40 39.91 15.26
CA ILE A 153 3.34 38.82 15.60
C ILE A 153 2.73 37.90 16.67
N ILE A 154 2.13 38.46 17.72
CA ILE A 154 1.49 37.67 18.78
C ILE A 154 0.33 36.83 18.22
N ILE A 155 -0.51 37.41 17.36
CA ILE A 155 -1.61 36.67 16.73
C ILE A 155 -1.07 35.51 15.90
N ILE A 156 -0.07 35.75 15.05
CA ILE A 156 0.56 34.71 14.22
C ILE A 156 1.15 33.60 15.10
N ALA A 157 1.89 33.97 16.15
CA ALA A 157 2.48 33.02 17.08
C ALA A 157 1.41 32.16 17.76
N ILE A 158 0.31 32.76 18.24
CA ILE A 158 -0.81 32.03 18.85
C ILE A 158 -1.47 31.09 17.84
N THR A 159 -1.63 31.51 16.58
CA THR A 159 -2.22 30.65 15.54
C THR A 159 -1.31 29.50 15.09
N LEU A 160 0.00 29.62 15.26
CA LEU A 160 0.95 28.55 14.93
C LEU A 160 0.98 27.44 16.00
N ILE A 161 0.69 27.75 17.27
CA ILE A 161 0.66 26.77 18.38
C ILE A 161 -0.18 25.52 18.05
N PRO A 162 -1.46 25.62 17.63
CA PRO A 162 -2.26 24.44 17.32
C PRO A 162 -1.75 23.66 16.11
N ILE A 163 -1.10 24.32 15.14
CA ILE A 163 -0.50 23.64 13.98
C ILE A 163 0.67 22.76 14.46
N PHE A 164 1.60 23.33 15.24
CA PHE A 164 2.71 22.56 15.82
C PHE A 164 2.24 21.45 16.76
N ALA A 165 1.20 21.71 17.56
CA ALA A 165 0.61 20.69 18.42
C ALA A 165 -0.05 19.56 17.61
N GLY A 166 -0.64 19.87 16.46
CA GLY A 166 -1.30 18.92 15.58
C GLY A 166 -0.34 18.04 14.77
N VAL A 167 0.85 18.54 14.42
CA VAL A 167 1.83 17.77 13.61
C VAL A 167 2.22 16.45 14.30
N GLY A 168 2.39 16.45 15.63
CA GLY A 168 2.71 15.22 16.38
C GLY A 168 1.55 14.23 16.51
N MET A 169 0.33 14.61 16.12
CA MET A 169 -0.87 13.77 16.18
C MET A 169 -1.25 13.18 14.82
N ILE A 170 -0.55 13.54 13.74
CA ILE A 170 -0.80 12.98 12.42
C ILE A 170 -0.20 11.57 12.38
N LYS A 171 -1.04 10.55 12.59
CA LYS A 171 -0.69 9.18 12.24
C LYS A 171 -0.81 9.02 10.73
N SER A 172 0.27 8.53 10.12
CA SER A 172 0.24 8.10 8.73
C SER A 172 -0.28 6.66 8.74
N GLU A 173 -1.58 6.49 8.60
CA GLU A 173 -2.17 5.17 8.40
C GLU A 173 -2.16 4.91 6.88
N SER A 174 -1.28 4.01 6.45
CA SER A 174 -1.18 3.50 5.07
C SER A 174 -1.96 2.19 4.94
N GLU A 175 -3.17 2.12 5.52
CA GLU A 175 -3.98 0.92 5.42
C GLU A 175 -4.44 0.73 3.98
N GLN A 176 -4.27 -0.48 3.44
CA GLN A 176 -4.70 -0.85 2.09
C GLN A 176 -6.21 -0.59 1.89
N GLU A 177 -7.00 -0.66 2.96
CA GLU A 177 -8.43 -0.33 2.95
C GLU A 177 -8.72 1.11 2.51
N MET A 178 -7.82 2.06 2.80
CA MET A 178 -7.98 3.48 2.47
C MET A 178 -7.91 3.76 0.97
N TRP A 179 -7.43 2.79 0.17
CA TRP A 179 -7.32 2.89 -1.29
C TRP A 179 -8.59 2.41 -2.00
N MET A 180 -9.52 1.76 -1.29
CA MET A 180 -10.81 1.34 -1.83
C MET A 180 -11.94 2.26 -1.36
N HIS A 181 -12.95 2.45 -2.19
CA HIS A 181 -14.09 3.29 -1.83
C HIS A 181 -14.90 2.67 -0.69
N GLU A 182 -15.26 3.50 0.30
CA GLU A 182 -16.18 3.09 1.37
C GLU A 182 -17.50 2.59 0.77
N GLY A 183 -17.83 1.32 1.02
CA GLY A 183 -19.06 0.68 0.55
C GLY A 183 -18.93 -0.17 -0.72
N ASP A 184 -17.73 -0.36 -1.25
CA ASP A 184 -17.49 -1.36 -2.30
C ASP A 184 -17.92 -2.76 -1.80
N GLN A 185 -18.73 -3.47 -2.61
CA GLN A 185 -19.18 -4.82 -2.28
C GLN A 185 -18.01 -5.80 -2.12
N LEU A 186 -16.91 -5.56 -2.83
CA LEU A 186 -15.68 -6.35 -2.70
C LEU A 186 -15.06 -6.20 -1.32
N MET A 187 -15.00 -4.97 -0.77
CA MET A 187 -14.49 -4.74 0.58
C MET A 187 -15.38 -5.36 1.65
N VAL A 188 -16.70 -5.31 1.47
CA VAL A 188 -17.64 -5.96 2.39
C VAL A 188 -17.45 -7.48 2.36
N ALA A 189 -17.33 -8.07 1.17
CA ALA A 189 -17.09 -9.50 1.03
C ALA A 189 -15.72 -9.91 1.61
N TRP A 190 -14.68 -9.11 1.36
CA TRP A 190 -13.35 -9.34 1.90
C TRP A 190 -13.35 -9.27 3.44
N LYS A 191 -13.98 -8.25 4.04
CA LYS A 191 -14.11 -8.15 5.51
C LYS A 191 -14.82 -9.33 6.13
N VAL A 192 -15.87 -9.84 5.49
CA VAL A 192 -16.55 -11.06 5.98
C VAL A 192 -15.63 -12.28 5.91
N VAL A 193 -14.81 -12.39 4.86
CA VAL A 193 -13.82 -13.48 4.76
C VAL A 193 -12.73 -13.32 5.81
N ASP A 194 -12.24 -12.10 6.00
CA ASP A 194 -11.18 -11.79 6.95
C ASP A 194 -11.65 -12.04 8.39
N ASP A 195 -12.78 -11.47 8.78
CA ASP A 195 -13.36 -11.60 10.13
C ASP A 195 -13.71 -13.06 10.50
N GLU A 196 -14.17 -13.87 9.54
CA GLU A 196 -14.66 -15.23 9.80
C GLU A 196 -13.59 -16.31 9.59
N PHE A 197 -12.57 -16.07 8.75
CA PHE A 197 -11.60 -17.08 8.36
C PHE A 197 -10.13 -16.71 8.61
N CYS A 198 -9.79 -15.43 8.78
CA CYS A 198 -8.42 -14.98 9.01
C CYS A 198 -8.14 -14.73 10.51
N ASP A 199 -8.17 -15.79 11.31
CA ASP A 199 -7.68 -15.75 12.70
C ASP A 199 -6.16 -15.55 12.78
N TYR A 200 -5.46 -15.66 11.65
CA TYR A 200 -4.01 -15.70 11.61
C TYR A 200 -3.47 -15.03 10.36
N ASP A 201 -2.38 -14.29 10.58
CA ASP A 201 -1.58 -13.73 9.53
C ASP A 201 -0.41 -14.65 9.19
N TYR A 202 0.04 -14.53 7.93
CA TYR A 202 1.09 -15.35 7.38
C TYR A 202 2.24 -14.48 6.88
N SER A 203 3.43 -14.88 7.29
CA SER A 203 4.68 -14.30 6.84
C SER A 203 5.58 -15.43 6.34
N THR A 204 6.57 -15.12 5.53
CA THR A 204 7.50 -16.13 5.00
C THR A 204 8.95 -15.67 5.09
N ILE A 205 9.85 -16.63 5.27
CA ILE A 205 11.29 -16.44 5.09
C ILE A 205 11.67 -17.23 3.84
N LEU A 206 12.28 -16.54 2.89
CA LEU A 206 12.91 -17.13 1.73
C LEU A 206 14.33 -17.53 2.07
N VAL A 207 14.67 -18.77 1.77
CA VAL A 207 15.99 -19.36 1.97
C VAL A 207 16.54 -19.74 0.62
N GLN A 208 17.70 -19.20 0.24
CA GLN A 208 18.33 -19.43 -1.07
C GLN A 208 19.72 -20.00 -0.87
N SER A 209 20.05 -21.06 -1.59
CA SER A 209 21.39 -21.67 -1.62
C SER A 209 21.56 -22.48 -2.90
N ASP A 210 22.78 -22.90 -3.22
CA ASP A 210 23.03 -23.77 -4.37
C ASP A 210 22.33 -25.12 -4.24
N ASP A 211 22.21 -25.64 -3.01
CA ASP A 211 21.41 -26.81 -2.68
C ASP A 211 20.95 -26.73 -1.23
N ILE A 212 19.63 -26.56 -1.02
CA ILE A 212 19.08 -26.45 0.34
C ILE A 212 19.12 -27.78 1.12
N ARG A 213 19.42 -28.90 0.46
CA ARG A 213 19.39 -30.26 1.03
C ARG A 213 20.71 -30.63 1.70
N THR A 214 21.29 -29.71 2.47
CA THR A 214 22.50 -29.97 3.25
C THR A 214 22.18 -29.97 4.74
N SER A 215 22.96 -30.71 5.53
CA SER A 215 22.76 -30.77 6.98
C SER A 215 22.96 -29.40 7.60
N GLU A 216 23.95 -28.63 7.13
CA GLU A 216 24.22 -27.28 7.66
C GLU A 216 23.03 -26.33 7.46
N ILE A 217 22.36 -26.39 6.30
CA ILE A 217 21.18 -25.56 6.02
C ILE A 217 19.98 -26.02 6.84
N MET A 218 19.75 -27.33 6.97
CA MET A 218 18.63 -27.86 7.75
C MET A 218 18.77 -27.52 9.24
N GLU A 219 19.98 -27.58 9.79
CA GLU A 219 20.25 -27.12 11.15
C GLU A 219 20.06 -25.60 11.29
N ALA A 220 20.48 -24.82 10.30
CA ALA A 220 20.26 -23.37 10.30
C ALA A 220 18.75 -23.04 10.26
N LEU A 221 17.97 -23.77 9.46
CA LEU A 221 16.51 -23.66 9.41
C LEU A 221 15.90 -23.95 10.79
N GLU A 222 16.32 -25.03 11.45
CA GLU A 222 15.81 -25.38 12.79
C GLU A 222 16.10 -24.29 13.83
N ARG A 223 17.31 -23.71 13.80
CA ARG A 223 17.67 -22.59 14.68
C ARG A 223 16.84 -21.34 14.38
N ILE A 224 16.60 -21.04 13.10
CA ILE A 224 15.77 -19.89 12.67
C ILE A 224 14.34 -20.09 13.12
N GLU A 225 13.79 -21.29 12.96
CA GLU A 225 12.47 -21.59 13.45
C GLU A 225 12.35 -21.42 14.97
N GLU A 226 13.34 -21.88 15.74
CA GLU A 226 13.34 -21.73 17.19
C GLU A 226 13.42 -20.25 17.62
N SER A 227 14.33 -19.49 16.99
CA SER A 227 14.50 -18.05 17.25
C SER A 227 13.23 -17.26 16.90
N VAL A 228 12.67 -17.46 15.70
CA VAL A 228 11.46 -16.77 15.26
C VAL A 228 10.24 -17.19 16.07
N ARG A 229 10.14 -18.45 16.49
CA ARG A 229 9.06 -18.92 17.37
C ARG A 229 9.12 -18.28 18.76
N SER A 230 10.26 -17.74 19.17
CA SER A 230 10.40 -17.02 20.45
C SER A 230 9.87 -15.57 20.39
N VAL A 231 9.59 -15.05 19.18
CA VAL A 231 9.06 -13.71 18.99
C VAL A 231 7.58 -13.65 19.44
N PRO A 232 7.19 -12.69 20.30
CA PRO A 232 5.80 -12.52 20.71
C PRO A 232 4.86 -12.32 19.51
N GLY A 233 3.71 -13.00 19.51
CA GLY A 233 2.76 -12.97 18.39
C GLY A 233 3.01 -14.03 17.32
N VAL A 234 4.15 -14.72 17.34
CA VAL A 234 4.40 -15.89 16.48
C VAL A 234 3.82 -17.15 17.11
N VAL A 235 2.86 -17.77 16.43
CA VAL A 235 2.15 -18.98 16.88
C VAL A 235 2.84 -20.24 16.38
N LYS A 236 3.28 -20.20 15.12
CA LYS A 236 3.89 -21.37 14.47
C LYS A 236 4.88 -20.93 13.41
N VAL A 237 5.99 -21.65 13.33
CA VAL A 237 6.94 -21.56 12.23
C VAL A 237 7.06 -22.95 11.63
N THR A 238 6.90 -23.07 10.32
CA THR A 238 6.91 -24.33 9.58
C THR A 238 7.81 -24.25 8.35
N GLY A 239 8.89 -25.03 8.31
CA GLY A 239 9.75 -25.23 7.14
C GLY A 239 9.75 -26.68 6.64
N ILE A 240 10.56 -26.95 5.61
CA ILE A 240 10.72 -28.30 5.03
C ILE A 240 11.30 -29.30 6.05
N ASN A 241 12.17 -28.85 6.94
CA ASN A 241 12.80 -29.62 8.02
C ASN A 241 11.76 -30.21 8.99
N ASN A 242 10.58 -29.58 9.18
CA ASN A 242 9.52 -30.16 10.02
C ASN A 242 8.81 -31.36 9.38
N LEU A 243 9.00 -31.60 8.08
CA LEU A 243 8.50 -32.81 7.42
C LEU A 243 9.44 -34.00 7.62
N LEU A 244 10.65 -33.75 8.12
CA LEU A 244 11.64 -34.76 8.47
C LEU A 244 11.45 -35.16 9.95
N LYS A 245 11.71 -36.43 10.27
CA LYS A 245 11.67 -36.89 11.67
C LYS A 245 12.91 -36.47 12.43
N GLU A 246 14.07 -36.57 11.79
CA GLU A 246 15.39 -36.22 12.28
C GLU A 246 16.19 -35.71 11.08
N ILE A 247 17.12 -34.78 11.31
CA ILE A 247 18.02 -34.24 10.28
C ILE A 247 19.26 -35.15 10.21
N PRO A 248 19.42 -35.98 9.16
CA PRO A 248 20.63 -36.79 9.00
C PRO A 248 21.83 -35.93 8.63
N ALA A 249 23.00 -36.26 9.19
CA ALA A 249 24.27 -35.61 8.83
C ALA A 249 24.77 -35.97 7.42
N ASP A 250 24.30 -37.09 6.85
CA ASP A 250 24.68 -37.53 5.51
C ASP A 250 23.77 -36.92 4.44
N LYS A 251 24.39 -36.22 3.47
CA LYS A 251 23.69 -35.53 2.38
C LYS A 251 22.83 -36.46 1.54
N ASN A 252 23.35 -37.64 1.15
CA ASN A 252 22.60 -38.55 0.28
C ASN A 252 21.32 -39.05 0.96
N THR A 253 21.43 -39.35 2.26
CA THR A 253 20.28 -39.73 3.08
C THR A 253 19.25 -38.60 3.17
N LEU A 254 19.70 -37.36 3.33
CA LEU A 254 18.82 -36.18 3.35
C LEU A 254 18.08 -35.99 2.02
N GLU A 255 18.79 -36.14 0.90
CA GLU A 255 18.19 -36.07 -0.44
C GLU A 255 17.12 -37.14 -0.65
N GLU A 256 17.39 -38.39 -0.24
CA GLU A 256 16.42 -39.48 -0.32
C GLU A 256 15.17 -39.22 0.52
N LEU A 257 15.35 -38.70 1.75
CA LEU A 257 14.23 -38.38 2.63
C LEU A 257 13.38 -37.24 2.06
N ILE A 258 13.99 -36.17 1.55
CA ILE A 258 13.27 -35.05 0.95
C ILE A 258 12.59 -35.48 -0.36
N ALA A 259 13.23 -36.35 -1.15
CA ALA A 259 12.64 -36.89 -2.37
C ALA A 259 11.45 -37.83 -2.09
N ALA A 260 11.43 -38.49 -0.92
CA ALA A 260 10.34 -39.35 -0.48
C ALA A 260 9.11 -38.58 0.03
N ILE A 261 9.23 -37.28 0.31
CA ILE A 261 8.09 -36.43 0.66
C ILE A 261 7.15 -36.34 -0.54
N PRO A 262 5.82 -36.51 -0.35
CA PRO A 262 4.83 -36.32 -1.41
C PRO A 262 5.02 -34.96 -2.12
N LYS A 263 4.99 -35.00 -3.46
CA LYS A 263 5.34 -33.84 -4.31
C LYS A 263 4.51 -32.60 -3.96
N ASP A 264 3.20 -32.78 -3.74
CA ASP A 264 2.25 -31.75 -3.31
C ASP A 264 2.69 -31.02 -2.04
N ARG A 265 3.23 -31.75 -1.06
CA ARG A 265 3.71 -31.14 0.19
C ARG A 265 5.08 -30.51 0.04
N ARG A 266 5.96 -31.12 -0.75
CA ARG A 266 7.32 -30.63 -0.96
C ARG A 266 7.32 -29.30 -1.71
N GLU A 267 6.52 -29.17 -2.76
CA GLU A 267 6.41 -27.95 -3.58
C GLU A 267 5.87 -26.74 -2.80
N THR A 268 5.22 -26.97 -1.65
CA THR A 268 4.79 -25.87 -0.76
C THR A 268 5.99 -25.16 -0.11
N PHE A 269 7.09 -25.89 0.11
CA PHE A 269 8.24 -25.39 0.86
C PHE A 269 9.52 -25.28 0.05
N VAL A 270 9.64 -25.96 -1.09
CA VAL A 270 10.91 -26.11 -1.81
C VAL A 270 10.68 -26.09 -3.31
N THR A 271 11.58 -25.43 -4.04
CA THR A 271 11.57 -25.43 -5.51
C THR A 271 11.99 -26.78 -6.09
N ASP A 272 11.55 -27.09 -7.32
CA ASP A 272 11.87 -28.36 -7.99
C ASP A 272 13.38 -28.59 -8.19
N ASP A 273 14.17 -27.51 -8.27
CA ASP A 273 15.62 -27.51 -8.40
C ASP A 273 16.38 -27.47 -7.06
N TYR A 274 15.66 -27.39 -5.94
CA TYR A 274 16.21 -27.33 -4.57
C TYR A 274 17.14 -26.14 -4.30
N THR A 275 17.03 -25.06 -5.08
CA THR A 275 17.82 -23.83 -4.87
C THR A 275 17.15 -22.86 -3.89
N ALA A 276 15.84 -23.02 -3.66
CA ALA A 276 15.11 -22.19 -2.71
C ALA A 276 14.15 -22.99 -1.82
N ALA A 277 14.04 -22.53 -0.58
CA ALA A 277 13.09 -23.00 0.41
C ALA A 277 12.27 -21.84 0.98
N LEU A 278 11.06 -22.14 1.43
CA LEU A 278 10.18 -21.25 2.17
C LEU A 278 10.01 -21.78 3.59
N VAL A 279 10.10 -20.87 4.55
CA VAL A 279 9.68 -21.09 5.93
C VAL A 279 8.45 -20.23 6.17
N ILE A 280 7.34 -20.85 6.53
CA ILE A 280 6.06 -20.19 6.76
C ILE A 280 5.92 -19.87 8.24
N ILE A 281 5.77 -18.59 8.55
CA ILE A 281 5.50 -18.04 9.87
C ILE A 281 4.00 -17.75 9.95
N LYS A 282 3.37 -18.18 11.02
CA LYS A 282 1.97 -17.96 11.34
C LYS A 282 1.88 -17.14 12.63
N THR A 283 1.18 -16.03 12.59
CA THR A 283 1.02 -15.10 13.71
C THR A 283 -0.46 -14.97 14.10
N ASP A 284 -0.76 -14.79 15.38
CA ASP A 284 -2.11 -14.51 15.90
C ASP A 284 -2.40 -13.01 16.04
N THR A 285 -1.41 -12.18 15.72
CA THR A 285 -1.53 -10.73 15.65
C THR A 285 -1.21 -10.26 14.25
N GLY A 286 -1.77 -9.10 13.91
CA GLY A 286 -1.41 -8.36 12.70
C GLY A 286 0.10 -8.24 12.53
N ILE A 287 0.62 -8.44 11.31
CA ILE A 287 2.04 -8.26 11.03
C ILE A 287 2.33 -6.77 10.78
N GLU A 288 2.56 -6.04 11.87
CA GLU A 288 2.99 -4.64 11.85
C GLU A 288 4.51 -4.50 11.73
N GLU A 289 4.99 -3.28 11.44
CA GLU A 289 6.43 -2.96 11.31
C GLU A 289 7.27 -3.45 12.49
N THR A 290 6.75 -3.32 13.72
CA THR A 290 7.48 -3.75 14.92
C THR A 290 7.67 -5.26 14.99
N LEU A 291 6.69 -6.04 14.52
CA LEU A 291 6.78 -7.50 14.48
C LEU A 291 7.70 -7.95 13.35
N VAL A 292 7.62 -7.30 12.17
CA VAL A 292 8.57 -7.50 11.07
C VAL A 292 10.00 -7.32 11.57
N GLN A 293 10.27 -6.22 12.28
CA GLN A 293 11.61 -5.92 12.78
C GLN A 293 12.08 -6.96 13.81
N GLN A 294 11.21 -7.43 14.71
CA GLN A 294 11.57 -8.47 15.66
C GLN A 294 11.89 -9.81 14.97
N ILE A 295 11.17 -10.15 13.90
CA ILE A 295 11.45 -11.34 13.09
C ILE A 295 12.78 -11.17 12.36
N ASP A 296 13.04 -10.02 11.73
CA ASP A 296 14.30 -9.71 11.07
C ASP A 296 15.49 -9.78 12.03
N ASP A 297 15.35 -9.21 13.22
CA ASP A 297 16.34 -9.28 14.28
C ASP A 297 16.59 -10.75 14.66
N ALA A 298 15.54 -11.53 14.88
CA ALA A 298 15.63 -12.96 15.23
C ALA A 298 16.34 -13.81 14.16
N ILE A 299 16.19 -13.47 12.89
CA ILE A 299 16.90 -14.11 11.77
C ILE A 299 18.38 -13.69 11.76
N SER A 300 18.67 -12.41 12.00
CA SER A 300 20.02 -11.84 11.94
C SER A 300 20.99 -12.37 13.00
N PHE A 301 20.48 -12.88 14.13
CA PHE A 301 21.30 -13.42 15.22
C PHE A 301 21.84 -14.83 14.98
N ILE A 302 21.42 -15.50 13.90
CA ILE A 302 21.81 -16.89 13.63
C ILE A 302 22.94 -16.92 12.62
N GLU A 303 23.98 -17.71 12.94
CA GLU A 303 25.04 -18.01 11.98
C GLU A 303 24.45 -18.79 10.80
N THR A 304 24.40 -18.12 9.65
CA THR A 304 23.99 -18.70 8.38
C THR A 304 25.20 -19.35 7.70
N PRO A 305 25.06 -20.53 7.08
CA PRO A 305 26.12 -21.11 6.24
C PRO A 305 26.55 -20.10 5.15
N ASP A 306 27.86 -20.03 4.83
CA ASP A 306 28.45 -19.00 3.96
C ASP A 306 27.81 -18.90 2.56
N GLU A 307 27.13 -19.95 2.10
CA GLU A 307 26.50 -20.07 0.78
C GLU A 307 24.97 -19.91 0.82
N ALA A 308 24.38 -19.67 1.98
CA ALA A 308 22.93 -19.58 2.16
C ALA A 308 22.50 -18.15 2.51
N THR A 309 21.44 -17.67 1.86
CA THR A 309 20.82 -16.37 2.14
C THR A 309 19.43 -16.57 2.73
N PHE A 310 19.16 -15.92 3.85
CA PHE A 310 17.86 -15.94 4.52
C PHE A 310 17.29 -14.53 4.47
N LYS A 311 16.11 -14.38 3.89
CA LYS A 311 15.44 -13.10 3.74
C LYS A 311 13.99 -13.20 4.17
N HIS A 312 13.56 -12.33 5.06
CA HIS A 312 12.15 -12.16 5.36
C HIS A 312 11.45 -11.62 4.10
N ALA A 313 10.40 -12.32 3.66
CA ALA A 313 9.76 -12.13 2.37
C ALA A 313 8.23 -12.09 2.52
N SER A 314 7.71 -11.26 3.42
CA SER A 314 6.27 -11.05 3.59
C SER A 314 5.79 -9.77 2.91
N PHE A 315 4.49 -9.71 2.60
CA PHE A 315 3.86 -8.49 2.11
C PHE A 315 4.08 -7.34 3.11
N SER A 316 3.84 -7.58 4.40
CA SER A 316 4.10 -6.60 5.47
C SER A 316 5.56 -6.13 5.52
N ALA A 317 6.53 -7.01 5.27
CA ALA A 317 7.95 -6.61 5.19
C ALA A 317 8.24 -5.73 3.96
N LEU A 318 7.54 -5.95 2.85
CA LEU A 318 7.65 -5.07 1.68
C LEU A 318 7.08 -3.69 2.00
N PHE A 319 5.89 -3.60 2.62
CA PHE A 319 5.31 -2.31 3.00
C PHE A 319 6.15 -1.58 4.04
N SER A 320 6.66 -2.26 5.06
CA SER A 320 7.52 -1.61 6.05
C SER A 320 8.80 -1.05 5.41
N GLN A 321 9.39 -1.77 4.46
CA GLN A 321 10.53 -1.26 3.69
C GLN A 321 10.15 -0.07 2.81
N MET A 322 8.99 -0.11 2.15
CA MET A 322 8.51 0.99 1.32
C MET A 322 8.22 2.23 2.15
N ASP A 323 7.56 2.09 3.30
CA ASP A 323 7.29 3.18 4.24
C ASP A 323 8.59 3.80 4.76
N ARG A 324 9.58 2.98 5.12
CA ARG A 324 10.91 3.46 5.53
C ARG A 324 11.61 4.23 4.42
N LEU A 325 11.59 3.72 3.18
CA LEU A 325 12.17 4.41 2.02
C LEU A 325 11.46 5.73 1.71
N MET A 326 10.12 5.76 1.84
CA MET A 326 9.34 6.99 1.69
C MET A 326 9.67 8.01 2.79
N GLU A 327 9.83 7.57 4.04
CA GLU A 327 10.18 8.45 5.15
C GLU A 327 11.59 9.03 5.01
N GLU A 328 12.57 8.18 4.69
CA GLU A 328 13.96 8.62 4.44
C GLU A 328 14.02 9.62 3.28
N SER A 329 13.36 9.29 2.15
CA SER A 329 13.29 10.18 0.98
C SER A 329 12.57 11.49 1.30
N ARG A 330 11.48 11.46 2.10
CA ARG A 330 10.77 12.67 2.55
C ARG A 330 11.69 13.56 3.37
N ALA A 331 12.47 13.01 4.29
CA ALA A 331 13.37 13.79 5.13
C ALA A 331 14.47 14.49 4.30
N GLU A 332 15.11 13.74 3.39
CA GLU A 332 16.15 14.27 2.52
C GLU A 332 15.59 15.34 1.56
N THR A 333 14.49 15.03 0.88
CA THR A 333 13.85 15.94 -0.08
C THR A 333 13.33 17.21 0.60
N THR A 334 12.78 17.09 1.81
CA THR A 334 12.32 18.26 2.59
C THR A 334 13.47 19.18 2.95
N ALA A 335 14.62 18.64 3.39
CA ALA A 335 15.80 19.43 3.71
C ALA A 335 16.35 20.16 2.48
N ILE A 336 16.46 19.46 1.34
CA ILE A 336 16.93 20.04 0.07
C ILE A 336 15.97 21.16 -0.39
N ASN A 337 14.67 20.89 -0.40
CA ASN A 337 13.66 21.87 -0.79
C ASN A 337 13.70 23.12 0.09
N LEU A 338 13.88 22.94 1.41
CA LEU A 338 13.98 24.04 2.35
C LEU A 338 15.24 24.89 2.08
N ILE A 339 16.40 24.28 1.84
CA ILE A 339 17.63 24.99 1.45
C ILE A 339 17.42 25.77 0.15
N LEU A 340 16.77 25.13 -0.84
CA LEU A 340 16.51 25.74 -2.14
C LEU A 340 15.57 26.95 -2.01
N VAL A 341 14.50 26.83 -1.24
CA VAL A 341 13.58 27.94 -0.94
C VAL A 341 14.33 29.08 -0.25
N PHE A 342 15.13 28.80 0.79
CA PHE A 342 15.92 29.83 1.45
C PHE A 342 16.93 30.51 0.52
N THR A 343 17.56 29.75 -0.38
CA THR A 343 18.50 30.28 -1.37
C THR A 343 17.81 31.22 -2.35
N ILE A 344 16.65 30.83 -2.88
CA ILE A 344 15.85 31.67 -3.78
C ILE A 344 15.43 32.96 -3.05
N LEU A 345 14.91 32.84 -1.82
CA LEU A 345 14.52 34.01 -1.03
C LEU A 345 15.69 34.95 -0.77
N TYR A 346 16.87 34.42 -0.46
CA TYR A 346 18.08 35.23 -0.26
C TYR A 346 18.55 35.95 -1.54
N ILE A 347 18.38 35.35 -2.71
CA ILE A 347 18.77 35.97 -3.99
C ILE A 347 17.83 37.11 -4.38
N PHE A 348 16.53 36.96 -4.09
CA PHE A 348 15.51 37.92 -4.52
C PHE A 348 15.34 39.15 -3.60
N PHE A 349 15.74 39.07 -2.33
CA PHE A 349 15.49 40.10 -1.32
C PHE A 349 16.77 40.69 -0.70
#